data_AF-A0A0C3AWE7-F1
#
_entry.id   AF-A0A0C3AWE7-F1
#
_cell.length_a   1.000
_cell.length_b   1.000
_cell.length_c   1.000
_cell.angle_alpha   90.00
_cell.angle_beta   90.00
_cell.angle_gamma   90.00
#
_symmetry.space_group_name_H-M   'P 1'
#
loop_
_entity.id
_entity.type
_entity.pdbx_description
1 polymer ?
#
loop_
_entity_poly.entity_id
_entity_poly.type
_entity_poly.pdbx_seq_one_letter_code
_entity_poly.pdbx_strand_id
1 'polypeptide(L)' 'QLPEGATIVPIILASDKAPVTRMTGDLEMHPLFITIANIHSSIRMKATSHA' A
#
# COMPACT_ATOMS: atom_id res chain seq x y z
N GLN A 1 -11.92 8.97 25.10
CA GLN A 1 -10.83 8.05 25.49
C GLN A 1 -10.97 6.77 24.69
N LEU A 2 -9.87 6.09 24.37
CA LEU A 2 -9.92 4.76 23.75
C LEU A 2 -10.36 3.71 24.79
N PRO A 3 -11.09 2.66 24.39
CA PRO A 3 -11.50 1.60 25.30
C PRO A 3 -10.29 0.81 25.83
N GLU A 4 -10.48 0.14 26.97
CA GLU A 4 -9.47 -0.75 27.54
C GLU A 4 -9.06 -1.83 26.52
N GLY A 5 -7.75 -2.04 26.36
CA GLY A 5 -7.19 -2.98 25.38
C GLY A 5 -7.04 -2.43 23.95
N ALA A 6 -7.42 -1.18 23.67
CA ALA A 6 -7.20 -0.59 22.35
C ALA A 6 -5.72 -0.32 22.08
N THR A 7 -5.28 -0.60 20.84
CA THR A 7 -3.94 -0.26 20.34
C THR A 7 -4.05 0.73 19.19
N ILE A 8 -3.27 1.82 19.25
CA ILE A 8 -3.16 2.77 18.14
C ILE A 8 -2.18 2.20 17.11
N VAL A 9 -2.64 2.02 15.88
CA VAL A 9 -1.80 1.53 14.77
C VAL A 9 -1.69 2.63 13.72
N PRO A 10 -0.49 3.18 13.48
CA PRO A 10 -0.30 4.18 12.44
C PRO A 10 -0.42 3.52 11.05
N ILE A 11 -1.15 4.17 10.15
CA ILE A 11 -1.35 3.74 8.76
C ILE A 11 -0.71 4.76 7.82
N ILE A 12 0.04 4.28 6.83
CA ILE A 12 0.56 5.07 5.72
C ILE A 12 -0.26 4.74 4.48
N LEU A 13 -0.73 5.80 3.79
CA LEU A 13 -1.48 5.72 2.55
C LEU A 13 -0.67 6.37 1.43
N ALA A 14 -0.65 5.74 0.26
CA ALA A 14 -0.10 6.33 -0.95
C ALA A 14 -0.96 5.93 -2.16
N SER A 15 -1.08 6.83 -3.13
CA SER A 15 -1.73 6.52 -4.40
C SER A 15 -0.85 7.00 -5.54
N ASP A 16 -0.88 6.28 -6.65
CA ASP A 16 -0.16 6.62 -7.85
C ASP A 16 -1.05 6.37 -9.08
N LYS A 17 -0.68 6.91 -10.22
CA LYS A 17 -1.31 6.66 -11.51
C LYS A 17 -0.39 5.77 -12.34
N ALA A 18 -0.86 4.57 -12.65
CA ALA A 18 -0.11 3.56 -13.39
C ALA A 18 -0.79 3.27 -14.76
N PRO A 19 -0.09 3.43 -15.90
CA PRO A 19 -0.65 3.07 -17.19
C PRO A 19 -0.79 1.55 -17.32
N VAL A 20 -1.97 1.07 -17.70
CA VAL A 20 -2.22 -0.35 -17.96
C VAL A 20 -1.77 -0.63 -19.39
N THR A 21 -0.47 -0.85 -19.61
CA THR A 21 0.23 -1.18 -20.89
C THR A 21 -0.02 -0.25 -22.11
N ARG A 22 0.97 -0.13 -22.99
CA ARG A 22 0.99 0.85 -24.10
C ARG A 22 -0.02 0.63 -25.24
N MET A 23 -0.80 -0.48 -25.24
CA MET A 23 -1.68 -0.86 -26.37
C MET A 23 -3.16 -1.02 -25.98
N THR A 24 -3.54 -0.59 -24.78
CA THR A 24 -4.87 -0.85 -24.19
C THR A 24 -5.79 0.37 -24.17
N GLY A 25 -5.54 1.33 -25.08
CA GLY A 25 -6.43 2.48 -25.28
C GLY A 25 -6.50 3.45 -24.10
N ASP A 26 -5.34 3.94 -23.63
CA ASP A 26 -5.23 4.92 -22.53
C ASP A 26 -5.92 4.51 -21.22
N LEU A 27 -5.96 3.20 -20.95
CA LEU A 27 -6.45 2.70 -19.68
C LEU A 27 -5.46 3.01 -18.55
N GLU A 28 -5.95 3.71 -17.54
CA GLU A 28 -5.18 4.12 -16.37
C GLU A 28 -5.66 3.38 -15.12
N MET A 29 -4.72 2.83 -14.36
CA MET A 29 -4.97 2.29 -13.03
C MET A 29 -4.55 3.32 -11.99
N HIS A 30 -5.38 3.46 -10.95
CA HIS A 30 -5.08 4.33 -9.81
C HIS A 30 -4.95 3.46 -8.55
N PRO A 31 -3.82 2.74 -8.36
CA PRO A 31 -3.63 1.93 -7.16
C PRO A 31 -3.64 2.78 -5.88
N LEU A 32 -4.15 2.18 -4.81
CA LEU A 32 -4.05 2.67 -3.44
C LEU A 32 -3.19 1.68 -2.64
N PHE A 33 -2.05 2.15 -2.15
CA PHE A 33 -1.14 1.42 -1.28
C PHE A 33 -1.45 1.74 0.18
N ILE A 34 -1.53 0.70 1.02
CA ILE A 34 -1.86 0.81 2.44
C ILE A 34 -0.87 -0.04 3.23
N THR A 35 -0.28 0.52 4.29
CA THR A 35 0.66 -0.21 5.16
C THR A 35 0.66 0.31 6.59
N ILE A 36 1.08 -0.54 7.54
CA ILE A 36 1.29 -0.15 8.94
C ILE A 36 2.66 0.53 9.06
N ALA A 37 2.71 1.74 9.65
CA ALA A 37 3.94 2.53 9.69
C ALA A 37 5.07 1.87 10.50
N ASN A 38 4.71 1.01 11.47
CA ASN A 38 5.67 0.29 12.31
C ASN A 38 6.36 -0.89 11.60
N ILE A 39 5.98 -1.23 10.36
CA ILE A 39 6.67 -2.25 9.57
C ILE A 39 7.86 -1.59 8.88
N HIS A 40 9.08 -2.09 9.12
CA HIS A 40 10.30 -1.53 8.53
C HIS A 40 10.28 -1.55 6.99
N SER A 41 10.85 -0.52 6.34
CA SER A 41 10.81 -0.36 4.88
C SER A 41 11.43 -1.54 4.13
N SER A 42 12.47 -2.16 4.69
CA SER A 42 13.10 -3.36 4.12
C SER A 42 12.18 -4.58 4.09
N ILE A 43 11.09 -4.58 4.86
CA ILE A 43 10.04 -5.60 4.80
C ILE A 43 8.93 -5.15 3.85
N ARG A 44 8.52 -3.87 3.89
CA ARG A 44 7.49 -3.32 2.99
C ARG A 44 7.85 -3.42 1.51
N MET A 45 9.14 -3.31 1.19
CA MET A 45 9.66 -3.33 -0.20
C MET A 45 10.14 -4.69 -0.66
N LYS A 46 9.96 -5.76 0.12
CA LYS A 46 10.17 -7.11 -0.39
C LYS A 46 9.03 -7.46 -1.33
N ALA A 47 9.36 -7.71 -2.60
CA ALA A 47 8.47 -8.45 -3.49
C ALA A 47 8.09 -9.74 -2.75
N THR A 48 6.80 -10.00 -2.60
CA THR A 48 6.31 -11.18 -1.89
C THR A 48 6.92 -12.42 -2.55
N SER A 49 7.62 -13.25 -1.78
CA SER A 49 8.29 -14.46 -2.29
C SER A 49 7.34 -15.56 -2.75
N HIS A 50 6.03 -15.32 -2.71
CA HIS A 50 5.02 -16.21 -3.27
C HIS A 50 4.68 -15.75 -4.69
N ALA A 51 5.58 -16.08 -5.61
CA ALA A 51 5.32 -16.19 -7.04
C ALA A 51 5.61 -17.63 -7.46
#